data_AF-A0A2G2LCA9-F1
#
_entry.id   AF-A0A2G2LCA9-F1
#
_cell.length_a   1.000
_cell.length_b   1.000
_cell.length_c   1.000
_cell.angle_alpha   90.00
_cell.angle_beta   90.00
_cell.angle_gamma   90.00
#
_symmetry.space_group_name_H-M   'P 1'
#
loop_
_entity.id
_entity.type
_entity.pdbx_description
1 polymer ?
#
loop_
_entity_poly.entity_id
_entity_poly.type
_entity_poly.pdbx_seq_one_letter_code
_entity_poly.pdbx_strand_id
1 'polypeptide(L)'
;MTDDQQKANIDKYRPKINFSALFKFIVNHPGLVVFIVYAVIAIAGFIHVITFYRHFDLDVIIYLEIGDILVAGIKDPMVMLMVMGSFTTIFILWVIAYLQAPFSAWLHKKFNKGFFKFLPYLAGVVSNRSFWWTSIIVTIPYFYLFISIHSEKKSISIKEGRTNVVLVQSDAISDRNQQFSILGTSINYIFLYNLNQQDTLIIPLENVTAIKPIIIKGKTSKTTKEIQLNTKEN
;
A
#
# COMPACT_ATOMS: atom_id res chain seq x y z
N MET A 1 16.99 -25.46 -39.61
CA MET A 1 16.08 -24.45 -39.01
C MET A 1 16.94 -23.22 -38.81
N THR A 2 16.72 -22.13 -39.56
CA THR A 2 17.58 -20.95 -39.51
C THR A 2 17.43 -20.22 -38.17
N ASP A 3 18.51 -19.63 -37.66
CA ASP A 3 18.53 -18.90 -36.37
C ASP A 3 17.42 -17.84 -36.27
N ASP A 4 17.04 -17.25 -37.40
CA ASP A 4 15.96 -16.26 -37.49
C ASP A 4 14.58 -16.84 -37.20
N GLN A 5 14.30 -18.09 -37.60
CA GLN A 5 13.03 -18.75 -37.29
C GLN A 5 12.95 -19.21 -35.83
N GLN A 6 14.09 -19.50 -35.21
CA GLN A 6 14.15 -19.84 -33.79
C GLN A 6 13.97 -18.60 -32.91
N LYS A 7 14.59 -17.47 -33.27
CA LYS A 7 14.38 -16.16 -32.60
C LYS A 7 12.93 -15.69 -32.72
N ALA A 8 12.35 -15.78 -33.93
CA ALA A 8 10.94 -15.40 -34.17
C ALA A 8 9.93 -16.20 -33.33
N ASN A 9 10.25 -17.44 -32.96
CA ASN A 9 9.40 -18.28 -32.11
C ASN A 9 9.46 -17.84 -30.63
N ILE A 10 10.63 -17.43 -30.13
CA ILE A 10 10.83 -17.00 -28.74
C ILE A 10 10.20 -15.63 -28.48
N ASP A 11 10.25 -14.71 -29.45
CA ASP A 11 9.69 -13.36 -29.32
C ASP A 11 8.15 -13.32 -29.17
N LYS A 12 7.47 -14.44 -29.45
CA LYS A 12 6.04 -14.61 -29.15
C LYS A 12 5.76 -14.63 -27.64
N TYR A 13 6.70 -15.14 -26.85
CA TYR A 13 6.56 -15.35 -25.41
C TYR A 13 7.13 -14.18 -24.59
N ARG A 14 7.86 -13.27 -25.23
CA ARG A 14 8.40 -12.08 -24.58
C ARG A 14 7.32 -10.98 -24.49
N PRO A 15 7.04 -10.45 -23.29
CA PRO A 15 6.15 -9.30 -23.16
C PRO A 15 6.76 -8.08 -23.88
N LYS A 16 6.01 -7.53 -24.84
CA LYS A 16 6.48 -6.44 -25.70
C LYS A 16 6.09 -5.11 -25.05
N ILE A 17 7.07 -4.42 -24.49
CA ILE A 17 6.91 -3.05 -23.99
C ILE A 17 7.64 -2.11 -24.94
N ASN A 18 6.90 -1.18 -25.54
CA ASN A 18 7.50 -0.14 -26.38
C ASN A 18 7.90 1.05 -25.50
N PHE A 19 9.11 0.98 -24.94
CA PHE A 19 9.66 2.03 -24.08
C PHE A 19 9.74 3.39 -24.78
N SER A 20 9.96 3.42 -26.10
CA SER A 20 9.97 4.69 -26.86
C SER A 20 8.58 5.33 -26.89
N ALA A 21 7.54 4.53 -27.15
CA ALA A 21 6.17 5.04 -27.13
C ALA A 21 5.74 5.49 -25.72
N LEU A 22 6.12 4.72 -24.69
CA LEU A 22 5.86 5.08 -23.30
C LEU A 22 6.56 6.40 -22.91
N PHE A 23 7.84 6.55 -23.26
CA PHE A 23 8.59 7.76 -22.99
C PHE A 23 7.99 8.97 -23.73
N LYS A 24 7.65 8.81 -25.02
CA LYS A 24 6.94 9.85 -25.80
C LYS A 24 5.62 10.24 -25.15
N PHE A 25 4.85 9.28 -24.66
CA PHE A 25 3.60 9.56 -23.96
C PHE A 25 3.83 10.37 -22.68
N ILE A 26 4.83 10.01 -21.88
CA ILE A 26 5.17 10.72 -20.63
C ILE A 26 5.57 12.17 -20.92
N VAL A 27 6.40 12.38 -21.94
CA VAL A 27 6.87 13.72 -22.33
C VAL A 27 5.77 14.56 -22.96
N ASN A 28 4.90 13.95 -23.77
CA ASN A 28 3.81 14.68 -24.46
C ASN A 28 2.62 14.98 -23.54
N HIS A 29 2.40 14.17 -22.50
CA HIS A 29 1.25 14.30 -21.59
C HIS A 29 1.63 14.23 -20.11
N PRO A 30 2.53 15.10 -19.62
CA PRO A 30 3.05 15.03 -18.25
C PRO A 30 1.96 15.20 -17.19
N GLY A 31 1.01 16.11 -17.41
CA GLY A 31 -0.11 16.34 -16.48
C GLY A 31 -1.01 15.13 -16.31
N LEU A 32 -1.26 14.37 -17.39
CA LEU A 32 -2.05 13.15 -17.35
C LEU A 32 -1.33 12.04 -16.59
N VAL A 33 0.00 11.91 -16.76
CA VAL A 33 0.81 10.95 -16.01
C VAL A 33 0.75 11.24 -14.52
N VAL A 34 0.95 12.50 -14.13
CA VAL A 34 0.86 12.93 -12.72
C VAL A 34 -0.54 12.63 -12.17
N PHE A 35 -1.59 12.93 -12.93
CA PHE A 35 -2.97 12.65 -12.53
C PHE A 35 -3.21 11.16 -12.30
N ILE A 36 -2.79 10.27 -13.22
CA ILE A 36 -2.97 8.82 -13.07
C ILE A 36 -2.22 8.30 -11.85
N VAL A 37 -0.95 8.69 -11.67
CA VAL A 37 -0.15 8.26 -10.52
C VAL A 37 -0.80 8.72 -9.22
N TYR A 38 -1.22 9.98 -9.16
CA TYR A 38 -1.91 10.53 -8.01
C TYR A 38 -3.23 9.81 -7.73
N ALA A 39 -4.04 9.54 -8.75
CA ALA A 39 -5.30 8.81 -8.61
C ALA A 39 -5.08 7.41 -8.04
N VAL A 40 -4.06 6.68 -8.50
CA VAL A 40 -3.70 5.36 -7.96
C VAL A 40 -3.32 5.47 -6.47
N ILE A 41 -2.51 6.47 -6.10
CA ILE A 41 -2.12 6.71 -4.71
C ILE A 41 -3.34 7.05 -3.84
N ALA A 42 -4.23 7.92 -4.31
CA ALA A 42 -5.44 8.32 -3.59
C ALA A 42 -6.38 7.13 -3.37
N ILE A 43 -6.66 6.34 -4.42
CA ILE A 43 -7.48 5.12 -4.30
C ILE A 43 -6.84 4.14 -3.31
N ALA A 44 -5.52 3.95 -3.39
CA ALA A 44 -4.80 3.07 -2.48
C ALA A 44 -4.91 3.52 -1.01
N GLY A 45 -4.75 4.82 -0.77
CA GLY A 45 -4.91 5.44 0.54
C GLY A 45 -6.32 5.31 1.08
N PHE A 46 -7.32 5.51 0.22
CA PHE A 46 -8.72 5.38 0.61
C PHE A 46 -9.08 3.95 1.04
N ILE A 47 -8.66 2.95 0.26
CA ILE A 47 -8.83 1.53 0.64
C ILE A 47 -8.14 1.25 1.97
N HIS A 48 -6.90 1.73 2.14
CA HIS A 48 -6.17 1.56 3.40
C HIS A 48 -6.91 2.20 4.58
N VAL A 49 -7.42 3.42 4.44
CA VAL A 49 -8.19 4.13 5.47
C VAL A 49 -9.43 3.33 5.86
N ILE A 50 -10.22 2.86 4.89
CA ILE A 50 -11.41 2.03 5.19
C ILE A 50 -11.01 0.75 5.93
N THR A 51 -10.00 0.02 5.45
CA THR A 51 -9.55 -1.21 6.11
C THR A 51 -9.02 -0.94 7.52
N PHE A 52 -8.33 0.18 7.73
CA PHE A 52 -7.82 0.59 9.04
C PHE A 52 -8.92 0.86 10.04
N TYR A 53 -9.88 1.72 9.71
CA TYR A 53 -10.96 2.07 10.64
C TYR A 53 -11.92 0.92 10.92
N ARG A 54 -12.04 -0.06 10.02
CA ARG A 54 -12.76 -1.31 10.27
C ARG A 54 -12.20 -2.12 11.44
N HIS A 55 -10.93 -1.96 11.81
CA HIS A 55 -10.36 -2.62 13.00
C HIS A 55 -10.89 -2.03 14.33
N PHE A 56 -11.59 -0.90 14.25
CA PHE A 56 -12.15 -0.18 15.39
C PHE A 56 -13.68 -0.07 15.29
N ASP A 57 -14.30 -0.92 14.46
CA ASP A 57 -15.75 -0.96 14.23
C ASP A 57 -16.34 0.40 13.83
N LEU A 58 -15.53 1.22 13.15
CA LEU A 58 -15.89 2.58 12.76
C LEU A 58 -16.08 2.68 11.24
N ASP A 59 -17.29 3.03 10.82
CA ASP A 59 -17.56 3.38 9.42
C ASP A 59 -17.09 4.83 9.18
N VAL A 60 -15.84 4.97 8.75
CA VAL A 60 -15.21 6.27 8.55
C VAL A 60 -15.78 7.03 7.35
N ILE A 61 -16.40 6.33 6.39
CA ILE A 61 -16.77 6.90 5.08
C ILE A 61 -17.72 8.08 5.24
N ILE A 62 -18.65 8.01 6.19
CA ILE A 62 -19.65 9.06 6.44
C ILE A 62 -19.06 10.36 7.02
N TYR A 63 -17.80 10.33 7.48
CA TYR A 63 -17.11 11.45 8.11
C TYR A 63 -15.95 12.02 7.27
N LEU A 64 -15.67 11.41 6.11
CA LEU A 64 -14.60 11.84 5.21
C LEU A 64 -15.14 12.77 4.14
N GLU A 65 -14.42 13.85 3.89
CA GLU A 65 -14.64 14.66 2.70
C GLU A 65 -13.77 14.19 1.53
N ILE A 66 -14.07 14.67 0.32
CA ILE A 66 -13.28 14.39 -0.88
C ILE A 66 -11.81 14.77 -0.66
N GLY A 67 -11.54 15.89 0.02
CA GLY A 67 -10.18 16.31 0.36
C GLY A 67 -9.41 15.27 1.19
N ASP A 68 -10.06 14.68 2.19
CA ASP A 68 -9.45 13.66 3.04
C ASP A 68 -9.11 12.39 2.25
N ILE A 69 -10.02 11.97 1.36
CA ILE A 69 -9.84 10.81 0.49
C ILE A 69 -8.66 11.00 -0.45
N LEU A 70 -8.57 12.18 -1.07
CA LEU A 70 -7.51 12.51 -2.02
C LEU A 70 -6.12 12.53 -1.39
N VAL A 71 -6.01 13.00 -0.14
CA VAL A 71 -4.72 13.12 0.57
C VAL A 71 -4.37 11.84 1.34
N ALA A 72 -5.31 10.94 1.58
CA ALA A 72 -5.13 9.72 2.36
C ALA A 72 -3.89 8.89 1.96
N GLY A 73 -3.64 8.77 0.65
CA GLY A 73 -2.52 7.96 0.14
C GLY A 73 -1.14 8.59 0.36
N ILE A 74 -1.08 9.91 0.55
CA ILE A 74 0.15 10.67 0.81
C ILE A 74 0.40 10.79 2.31
N LYS A 75 -0.66 10.86 3.12
CA LYS A 75 -0.59 10.99 4.59
C LYS A 75 0.11 9.80 5.25
N ASP A 76 0.06 8.61 4.65
CA ASP A 76 0.72 7.41 5.16
C ASP A 76 1.86 6.94 4.23
N PRO A 77 3.14 7.08 4.64
CA PRO A 77 4.29 6.64 3.85
C PRO A 77 4.27 5.16 3.47
N MET A 78 3.62 4.31 4.27
CA MET A 78 3.52 2.87 3.97
C MET A 78 2.61 2.60 2.78
N VAL A 79 1.58 3.43 2.57
CA VAL A 79 0.74 3.35 1.37
C VAL A 79 1.55 3.73 0.13
N MET A 80 2.40 4.76 0.20
CA MET A 80 3.31 5.08 -0.92
C MET A 80 4.26 3.92 -1.23
N LEU A 81 4.85 3.31 -0.20
CA LEU A 81 5.72 2.13 -0.36
C LEU A 81 4.97 0.94 -0.97
N MET A 82 3.70 0.73 -0.62
CA MET A 82 2.85 -0.29 -1.22
C MET A 82 2.62 -0.06 -2.72
N VAL A 83 2.31 1.17 -3.11
CA VAL A 83 2.09 1.54 -4.52
C VAL A 83 3.39 1.36 -5.31
N MET A 84 4.52 1.83 -4.77
CA MET A 84 5.85 1.60 -5.35
C MET A 84 6.19 0.10 -5.44
N GLY A 85 5.85 -0.68 -4.40
CA GLY A 85 6.01 -2.12 -4.34
C GLY A 85 5.19 -2.85 -5.42
N SER A 86 3.98 -2.38 -5.70
CA SER A 86 3.14 -2.90 -6.79
C SER A 86 3.79 -2.69 -8.16
N PHE A 87 4.29 -1.48 -8.45
CA PHE A 87 5.03 -1.22 -9.69
C PHE A 87 6.31 -2.06 -9.79
N THR A 88 7.04 -2.21 -8.69
CA THR A 88 8.24 -3.04 -8.61
C THR A 88 7.91 -4.51 -8.85
N THR A 89 6.80 -5.01 -8.32
CA THR A 89 6.32 -6.39 -8.53
C THR A 89 6.04 -6.65 -9.99
N ILE A 90 5.32 -5.75 -10.68
CA ILE A 90 5.06 -5.86 -12.12
C ILE A 90 6.37 -5.86 -12.91
N PHE A 91 7.33 -5.00 -12.53
CA PHE A 91 8.65 -4.96 -13.16
C PHE A 91 9.42 -6.29 -12.96
N ILE A 92 9.42 -6.85 -11.75
CA ILE A 92 10.04 -8.15 -11.47
C ILE A 92 9.36 -9.26 -12.27
N LEU A 93 8.02 -9.29 -12.32
CA LEU A 93 7.26 -10.26 -13.13
C LEU A 93 7.62 -10.14 -14.61
N TRP A 94 7.82 -8.91 -15.12
CA TRP A 94 8.27 -8.68 -16.48
C TRP A 94 9.68 -9.25 -16.73
N VAL A 95 10.63 -9.02 -15.81
CA VAL A 95 11.99 -9.58 -15.89
C VAL A 95 11.95 -11.11 -15.86
N ILE A 96 11.18 -11.70 -14.96
CA ILE A 96 11.01 -13.16 -14.85
C ILE A 96 10.42 -13.72 -16.15
N ALA A 97 9.35 -13.11 -16.66
CA ALA A 97 8.71 -13.50 -17.92
C ALA A 97 9.70 -13.44 -19.10
N TYR A 98 10.56 -12.42 -19.13
CA TYR A 98 11.58 -12.26 -20.15
C TYR A 98 12.65 -13.36 -20.08
N LEU A 99 13.13 -13.69 -18.87
CA LEU A 99 14.12 -14.75 -18.62
C LEU A 99 13.55 -16.15 -18.87
N GLN A 100 12.26 -16.37 -18.59
CA GLN A 100 11.57 -17.64 -18.76
C GLN A 100 11.03 -17.87 -20.19
N ALA A 101 11.13 -16.88 -21.09
CA ALA A 101 10.70 -17.01 -22.49
C ALA A 101 11.29 -18.23 -23.23
N PRO A 102 12.60 -18.55 -23.17
CA PRO A 102 13.15 -19.74 -23.83
C PRO A 102 12.63 -21.05 -23.23
N PHE A 103 12.44 -21.10 -21.90
CA PHE A 103 11.86 -22.26 -21.21
C PHE A 103 10.39 -22.46 -21.60
N SER A 104 9.63 -21.37 -21.70
CA SER A 104 8.23 -21.37 -22.16
C SER A 104 8.12 -21.86 -23.60
N ALA A 105 9.03 -21.45 -24.49
CA ALA A 105 9.08 -21.94 -25.87
C ALA A 105 9.41 -23.45 -25.95
N TRP A 106 10.33 -23.93 -25.10
CA TRP A 106 10.65 -25.36 -24.99
C TRP A 106 9.46 -26.18 -24.48
N LEU A 107 8.80 -25.72 -23.40
CA LEU A 107 7.59 -26.34 -22.83
C LEU A 107 6.49 -26.44 -23.86
N HIS A 108 6.24 -25.35 -24.58
CA HIS A 108 5.22 -25.31 -25.61
C HIS A 108 5.57 -26.24 -26.78
N LYS A 109 6.85 -26.40 -27.16
CA LYS A 109 7.27 -27.37 -28.19
C LYS A 109 7.10 -28.82 -27.72
N LYS A 110 7.43 -29.12 -26.46
CA LYS A 110 7.46 -30.49 -25.91
C LYS A 110 6.07 -31.01 -25.51
N PHE A 111 5.21 -30.15 -24.98
CA PHE A 111 3.90 -30.53 -24.41
C PHE A 111 2.70 -30.00 -25.20
N ASN A 112 2.88 -29.57 -26.46
CA ASN A 112 1.77 -29.07 -27.30
C ASN A 112 0.71 -30.13 -27.66
N LYS A 113 0.95 -31.41 -27.37
CA LYS A 113 0.10 -32.53 -27.77
C LYS A 113 -0.28 -33.40 -26.58
N GLY A 114 -1.53 -33.83 -26.52
CA GLY A 114 -2.06 -34.76 -25.53
C GLY A 114 -2.57 -34.10 -24.24
N PHE A 115 -2.75 -34.93 -23.21
CA PHE A 115 -3.35 -34.57 -21.92
C PHE A 115 -2.61 -33.44 -21.18
N PHE A 116 -1.29 -33.30 -21.39
CA PHE A 116 -0.45 -32.29 -20.72
C PHE A 116 -0.44 -30.90 -21.38
N LYS A 117 -1.38 -30.60 -22.28
CA LYS A 117 -1.46 -29.31 -22.99
C LYS A 117 -1.64 -28.09 -22.06
N PHE A 118 -2.08 -28.29 -20.82
CA PHE A 118 -2.24 -27.23 -19.82
C PHE A 118 -0.93 -26.82 -19.12
N LEU A 119 0.12 -27.67 -19.12
CA LEU A 119 1.41 -27.36 -18.50
C LEU A 119 2.01 -26.01 -18.93
N PRO A 120 2.06 -25.66 -20.24
CA PRO A 120 2.58 -24.37 -20.66
C PRO A 120 1.73 -23.18 -20.21
N TYR A 121 0.44 -23.37 -19.88
CA TYR A 121 -0.42 -22.32 -19.33
C TYR A 121 -0.23 -22.12 -17.82
N LEU A 122 0.17 -23.16 -17.09
CA LEU A 122 0.47 -23.06 -15.66
C LEU A 122 1.89 -22.57 -15.38
N ALA A 123 2.87 -23.05 -16.16
CA ALA A 123 4.29 -22.87 -15.85
C ALA A 123 5.01 -21.84 -16.74
N GLY A 124 4.35 -21.28 -17.75
CA GLY A 124 4.98 -20.39 -18.73
C GLY A 124 4.11 -19.20 -19.14
N VAL A 125 4.75 -18.19 -19.72
CA VAL A 125 4.06 -17.02 -20.27
C VAL A 125 3.68 -17.31 -21.71
N VAL A 126 2.42 -17.66 -21.95
CA VAL A 126 1.96 -18.12 -23.29
C VAL A 126 1.81 -16.98 -24.30
N SER A 127 1.54 -15.76 -23.82
CA SER A 127 1.37 -14.58 -24.68
C SER A 127 1.50 -13.26 -23.90
N ASN A 128 1.65 -12.14 -24.62
CA ASN A 128 1.64 -10.79 -24.05
C ASN A 128 0.33 -10.49 -23.28
N ARG A 129 -0.82 -10.98 -23.76
CA ARG A 129 -2.10 -10.83 -23.06
C ARG A 129 -2.12 -11.64 -21.76
N SER A 130 -1.57 -12.85 -21.79
CA SER A 130 -1.44 -13.69 -20.59
C SER A 130 -0.60 -13.02 -19.52
N PHE A 131 0.49 -12.35 -19.90
CA PHE A 131 1.35 -11.61 -18.97
C PHE A 131 0.60 -10.49 -18.22
N TRP A 132 -0.23 -9.71 -18.91
CA TRP A 132 -1.00 -8.64 -18.25
C TRP A 132 -2.04 -9.21 -17.28
N TRP A 133 -2.71 -10.30 -17.65
CA TRP A 133 -3.64 -10.97 -16.74
C TRP A 133 -2.96 -11.57 -15.52
N THR A 134 -1.82 -12.26 -15.69
CA THR A 134 -1.07 -12.80 -14.54
C THR A 134 -0.55 -11.69 -13.65
N SER A 135 -0.10 -10.57 -14.22
CA SER A 135 0.34 -9.40 -13.45
C SER A 135 -0.80 -8.83 -12.59
N ILE A 136 -2.00 -8.69 -13.14
CA ILE A 136 -3.18 -8.23 -12.39
C ILE A 136 -3.54 -9.24 -11.28
N ILE A 137 -3.60 -10.53 -11.62
CA ILE A 137 -3.95 -11.61 -10.69
C ILE A 137 -2.96 -11.72 -9.53
N VAL A 138 -1.67 -11.43 -9.74
CA VAL A 138 -0.65 -11.45 -8.68
C VAL A 138 -0.65 -10.14 -7.88
N THR A 139 -0.86 -9.01 -8.54
CA THR A 139 -0.80 -7.68 -7.90
C THR A 139 -1.98 -7.43 -6.98
N ILE A 140 -3.19 -7.87 -7.33
CA ILE A 140 -4.40 -7.66 -6.50
C ILE A 140 -4.26 -8.35 -5.12
N PRO A 141 -3.92 -9.65 -5.02
CA PRO A 141 -3.69 -10.30 -3.73
C PRO A 141 -2.50 -9.71 -2.97
N TYR A 142 -1.42 -9.33 -3.65
CA TYR A 142 -0.29 -8.64 -3.03
C TYR A 142 -0.76 -7.36 -2.32
N PHE A 143 -1.56 -6.55 -3.04
CA PHE A 143 -2.10 -5.30 -2.53
C PHE A 143 -3.00 -5.53 -1.31
N TYR A 144 -3.93 -6.48 -1.42
CA TYR A 144 -4.83 -6.84 -0.32
C TYR A 144 -4.06 -7.32 0.93
N LEU A 145 -3.09 -8.22 0.75
CA LEU A 145 -2.28 -8.74 1.86
C LEU A 145 -1.45 -7.64 2.52
N PHE A 146 -0.83 -6.77 1.73
CA PHE A 146 -0.03 -5.67 2.26
C PHE A 146 -0.89 -4.72 3.12
N ILE A 147 -2.05 -4.29 2.60
CA ILE A 147 -2.98 -3.44 3.36
C ILE A 147 -3.42 -4.13 4.64
N SER A 148 -3.84 -5.39 4.55
CA SER A 148 -4.34 -6.15 5.70
C SER A 148 -3.30 -6.22 6.81
N ILE A 149 -2.07 -6.65 6.48
CA ILE A 149 -0.99 -6.82 7.46
C ILE A 149 -0.58 -5.47 8.06
N HIS A 150 -0.46 -4.44 7.23
CA HIS A 150 -0.05 -3.12 7.71
C HIS A 150 -1.10 -2.50 8.62
N SER A 151 -2.37 -2.56 8.20
CA SER A 151 -3.53 -2.09 8.96
C SER A 151 -3.65 -2.78 10.30
N GLU A 152 -3.52 -4.11 10.33
CA GLU A 152 -3.59 -4.91 11.55
C GLU A 152 -2.49 -4.49 12.54
N LYS A 153 -1.22 -4.44 12.09
CA LYS A 153 -0.09 -4.04 12.93
C LYS A 153 -0.26 -2.64 13.53
N LYS A 154 -0.73 -1.69 12.72
CA LYS A 154 -1.01 -0.31 13.16
C LYS A 154 -2.16 -0.27 14.17
N SER A 155 -3.21 -1.07 13.95
CA SER A 155 -4.34 -1.16 14.88
C SER A 155 -3.93 -1.75 16.23
N ILE A 156 -3.13 -2.82 16.23
CA ILE A 156 -2.64 -3.48 17.44
C ILE A 156 -1.78 -2.51 18.26
N SER A 157 -0.86 -1.78 17.63
CA SER A 157 -0.01 -0.82 18.35
C SER A 157 -0.82 0.30 19.03
N ILE A 158 -1.93 0.71 18.41
CA ILE A 158 -2.83 1.71 18.97
C ILE A 158 -3.68 1.12 20.10
N LYS A 159 -4.26 -0.07 19.92
CA LYS A 159 -5.05 -0.76 20.96
C LYS A 159 -4.21 -1.08 22.19
N GLU A 160 -2.93 -1.39 22.01
CA GLU A 160 -1.98 -1.61 23.10
C GLU A 160 -1.46 -0.30 23.74
N GLY A 161 -1.93 0.87 23.30
CA GLY A 161 -1.50 2.18 23.82
C GLY A 161 -0.03 2.51 23.58
N ARG A 162 0.62 1.87 22.59
CA ARG A 162 2.06 2.02 22.32
C ARG A 162 2.39 3.29 21.53
N THR A 163 1.39 3.93 20.91
CA THR A 163 1.59 5.10 20.03
C THR A 163 0.44 6.09 20.17
N ASN A 164 0.76 7.40 20.12
CA ASN A 164 -0.20 8.51 20.00
C ASN A 164 -1.26 8.61 21.11
N VAL A 165 -0.89 8.29 22.35
CA VAL A 165 -1.76 8.50 23.50
C VAL A 165 -1.82 9.98 23.85
N VAL A 166 -3.04 10.50 23.95
CA VAL A 166 -3.35 11.90 24.21
C VAL A 166 -4.45 12.01 25.26
N LEU A 167 -4.41 13.10 26.02
CA LEU A 167 -5.57 13.59 26.75
C LEU A 167 -6.29 14.57 25.83
N VAL A 168 -7.57 14.31 25.57
CA VAL A 168 -8.42 15.20 24.79
C VAL A 168 -9.34 15.92 25.77
N GLN A 169 -9.32 17.25 25.72
CA GLN A 169 -10.25 18.09 26.45
C GLN A 169 -11.28 18.63 25.46
N SER A 170 -12.55 18.25 25.68
CA SER A 170 -13.70 18.66 24.87
C SER A 170 -14.91 18.80 25.79
N ASP A 171 -15.84 19.70 25.45
CA ASP A 171 -17.09 19.87 26.18
C ASP A 171 -17.99 18.61 26.14
N ALA A 172 -17.73 17.71 25.18
CA ALA A 172 -18.40 16.42 25.06
C ALA A 172 -17.85 15.31 25.99
N ILE A 173 -16.70 15.52 26.65
CA ILE A 173 -16.04 14.53 27.50
C ILE A 173 -16.11 14.99 28.97
N SER A 174 -16.95 14.32 29.75
CA SER A 174 -17.19 14.67 31.17
C SER A 174 -16.00 14.33 32.08
N ASP A 175 -15.20 13.31 31.72
CA ASP A 175 -14.05 12.85 32.51
C ASP A 175 -12.71 13.23 31.84
N ARG A 176 -12.00 14.18 32.47
CA ARG A 176 -10.75 14.76 31.96
C ARG A 176 -9.52 13.84 32.08
N ASN A 177 -9.65 12.70 32.75
CA ASN A 177 -8.54 11.76 32.97
C ASN A 177 -8.54 10.55 32.03
N GLN A 178 -9.48 10.48 31.09
CA GLN A 178 -9.54 9.38 30.13
C GLN A 178 -8.40 9.51 29.10
N GLN A 179 -7.70 8.39 28.89
CA GLN A 179 -6.61 8.31 27.93
C GLN A 179 -7.15 7.84 26.58
N PHE A 180 -6.97 8.68 25.57
CA PHE A 180 -7.37 8.38 24.21
C PHE A 180 -6.15 8.15 23.35
N SER A 181 -6.25 7.28 22.35
CA SER A 181 -5.28 7.24 21.26
C SER A 181 -5.88 7.88 20.02
N ILE A 182 -5.13 8.76 19.36
CA ILE A 182 -5.58 9.36 18.10
C ILE A 182 -5.47 8.31 16.99
N LEU A 183 -6.61 7.96 16.39
CA LEU A 183 -6.68 7.11 15.21
C LEU A 183 -6.34 7.90 13.95
N GLY A 184 -6.86 9.13 13.88
CA GLY A 184 -6.58 10.06 12.81
C GLY A 184 -7.49 11.28 12.86
N THR A 185 -7.41 12.07 11.81
CA THR A 185 -8.16 13.31 11.63
C THR A 185 -8.70 13.37 10.21
N SER A 186 -9.92 13.89 10.07
CA SER A 186 -10.46 14.46 8.83
C SER A 186 -10.48 15.98 8.92
N ILE A 187 -11.00 16.65 7.89
CA ILE A 187 -11.15 18.11 7.89
C ILE A 187 -12.00 18.59 9.07
N ASN A 188 -13.11 17.89 9.37
CA ASN A 188 -14.07 18.33 10.39
C ASN A 188 -14.08 17.50 11.67
N TYR A 189 -13.44 16.32 11.69
CA TYR A 189 -13.56 15.38 12.81
C TYR A 189 -12.19 14.87 13.28
N ILE A 190 -12.10 14.60 14.58
CA ILE A 190 -11.04 13.79 15.16
C ILE A 190 -11.59 12.42 15.56
N PHE A 191 -10.87 11.37 15.20
CA PHE A 191 -11.20 9.99 15.53
C PHE A 191 -10.30 9.53 16.68
N LEU A 192 -10.92 9.14 17.79
CA LEU A 192 -10.27 8.77 19.03
C LEU A 192 -10.63 7.33 19.40
N TYR A 193 -9.71 6.65 20.05
CA TYR A 193 -9.94 5.34 20.65
C TYR A 193 -9.71 5.42 22.15
N ASN A 194 -10.72 5.08 22.95
CA ASN A 194 -10.61 5.04 24.40
C ASN A 194 -9.87 3.77 24.83
N LEU A 195 -8.73 3.93 25.49
CA LEU A 195 -7.94 2.77 25.92
C LEU A 195 -8.58 2.02 27.09
N ASN A 196 -9.44 2.68 27.86
CA ASN A 196 -10.06 2.11 29.06
C ASN A 196 -11.35 1.36 28.72
N GLN A 197 -12.21 1.99 27.92
CA GLN A 197 -13.54 1.45 27.57
C GLN A 197 -13.54 0.65 26.27
N GLN A 198 -12.42 0.68 25.52
CA GLN A 198 -12.23 -0.01 24.24
C GLN A 198 -13.23 0.40 23.13
N ASP A 199 -13.80 1.60 23.23
CA ASP A 199 -14.71 2.17 22.26
C ASP A 199 -14.07 3.30 21.43
N THR A 200 -14.71 3.61 20.30
CA THR A 200 -14.31 4.73 19.44
C THR A 200 -15.17 5.95 19.71
N LEU A 201 -14.52 7.11 19.73
CA LEU A 201 -15.18 8.40 19.92
C LEU A 201 -14.86 9.31 18.76
N ILE A 202 -15.90 9.94 18.21
CA ILE A 202 -15.80 10.87 17.09
C ILE A 202 -16.23 12.24 17.61
N ILE A 203 -15.36 13.22 17.46
CA ILE A 203 -15.63 14.57 17.95
C ILE A 203 -15.43 15.56 16.81
N PRO A 204 -16.40 16.47 16.55
CA PRO A 204 -16.17 17.61 15.66
C PRO A 204 -14.98 18.43 16.14
N LEU A 205 -14.08 18.82 15.24
CA LEU A 205 -12.84 19.49 15.59
C LEU A 205 -13.09 20.85 16.28
N GLU A 206 -14.20 21.50 15.95
CA GLU A 206 -14.67 22.74 16.59
C GLU A 206 -14.98 22.60 18.09
N ASN A 207 -15.29 21.38 18.55
CA ASN A 207 -15.62 21.08 19.95
C ASN A 207 -14.38 20.66 20.77
N VAL A 208 -13.19 20.65 20.16
CA VAL A 208 -11.94 20.25 20.81
C VAL A 208 -11.20 21.49 21.33
N THR A 209 -11.11 21.64 22.65
CA THR A 209 -10.45 22.79 23.29
C THR A 209 -8.93 22.59 23.39
N ALA A 210 -8.47 21.36 23.67
CA ALA A 210 -7.05 21.04 23.74
C ALA A 210 -6.76 19.56 23.50
N ILE A 211 -5.63 19.29 22.85
CA ILE A 211 -5.04 17.95 22.71
C ILE A 211 -3.66 17.98 23.38
N LYS A 212 -3.46 17.17 24.42
CA LYS A 212 -2.19 17.09 25.15
C LYS A 212 -1.55 15.71 24.97
N PRO A 213 -0.34 15.60 24.41
CA PRO A 213 0.33 14.32 24.28
C PRO A 213 0.73 13.78 25.65
N ILE A 214 0.45 12.50 25.89
CA ILE A 214 0.96 11.78 27.06
C ILE A 214 2.25 11.09 26.65
N ILE A 215 3.38 11.58 27.15
CA ILE A 215 4.65 10.87 26.99
C ILE A 215 4.65 9.71 28.00
N ILE A 216 4.27 8.52 27.54
CA ILE A 216 4.45 7.30 28.33
C ILE A 216 5.97 7.06 28.43
N LYS A 217 6.56 7.44 29.58
CA LYS A 217 7.97 7.16 29.91
C LYS A 217 8.16 5.64 30.06
N GLY A 218 8.25 4.92 28.95
CA GLY A 218 8.26 3.45 28.97
C GLY A 218 8.77 2.77 27.69
N LYS A 219 9.40 3.47 26.75
CA LYS A 219 10.34 2.92 25.76
C LYS A 219 10.89 4.06 24.92
N THR A 220 11.92 4.73 25.43
CA THR A 220 12.85 5.43 24.56
C THR A 220 13.36 4.44 23.53
N SER A 221 12.94 4.63 22.29
CA SER A 221 13.66 4.15 21.11
C SER A 221 15.17 4.33 21.36
N LYS A 222 15.92 3.23 21.25
CA LYS A 222 17.37 3.19 21.51
C LYS A 222 18.18 4.16 20.63
N THR A 223 17.58 4.84 19.67
CA THR A 223 18.27 5.66 18.67
C THR A 223 18.73 7.04 19.19
N THR A 224 18.24 7.56 20.32
CA THR A 224 18.68 8.90 20.82
C THR A 224 19.74 8.83 21.93
N LYS A 225 19.95 7.66 22.57
CA LYS A 225 21.02 7.54 23.59
C LYS A 225 22.42 7.40 23.00
N GLU A 226 22.58 6.91 21.77
CA GLU A 226 23.91 6.82 21.14
C GLU A 226 24.44 8.17 20.63
N ILE A 227 23.56 9.10 20.22
CA ILE A 227 24.00 10.41 19.72
C ILE A 227 24.51 11.31 20.86
N GLN A 228 23.94 11.18 22.08
CA GLN A 228 24.39 11.99 23.22
C GLN A 228 25.57 11.41 24.01
N LEU A 229 25.88 10.12 23.86
CA LEU A 229 27.10 9.55 24.45
C LEU A 229 28.34 9.81 23.58
N ASN A 230 28.20 9.87 22.26
CA ASN A 230 29.36 10.08 21.37
C ASN A 230 29.77 11.55 21.16
N THR A 231 29.06 12.51 21.77
CA THR A 231 29.42 13.95 21.74
C THR A 231 30.06 14.41 23.06
N LYS A 232 30.22 13.53 24.05
CA LYS A 232 30.88 13.85 25.33
C LYS A 232 32.28 13.24 25.49
N GLU A 233 32.77 12.52 24.48
CA GLU A 233 34.14 11.95 24.47
C GLU A 233 34.98 12.42 23.26
N ASN A 234 34.82 13.67 22.83
CA ASN A 234 35.83 14.37 22.02
C ASN A 234 35.98 15.82 22.48
#